data_AF-A0A0C2S3Q0-F1
#
_entry.id   AF-A0A0C2S3Q0-F1
#
_cell.length_a   1.000
_cell.length_b   1.000
_cell.length_c   1.000
_cell.angle_alpha   90.00
_cell.angle_beta   90.00
_cell.angle_gamma   90.00
#
_symmetry.space_group_name_H-M   'P 1'
#
loop_
_entity.id
_entity.type
_entity.pdbx_description
1 polymer ?
#
loop_
_entity_poly.entity_id
_entity_poly.type
_entity_poly.pdbx_seq_one_letter_code
_entity_poly.pdbx_strand_id
1 'polypeptide(L)'
;MTMVSQIAFYRRGAGLGENNLGSIVWQLNDIWQGVSWSSIEYSGRWKVLQYALTGIYSPVVAYPFWTPENETLQITAFSDRWEEVQGTATISVYDWSGTLYHRVEKPYTIPPLNNSVLFEASGLDRIFPDLRDPCDIWMLIMTESVVDGNRTVTSEQYFVPTSLATALLVDPEIQITYGQDLTFILSANGGVAAWTWMDHPSGTVGVFVDNVTEQPLNGFYLVPGQDRTLKFVIQTSLSKVKNPDPRDFVIRSLWNNTHI
;
A
#
# COMPACT_ATOMS: atom_id res chain seq x y z
N MET A 1 11.00 11.78 -0.89
CA MET A 1 9.59 12.01 -0.50
C MET A 1 8.71 11.42 -1.59
N THR A 2 7.87 10.44 -1.27
CA THR A 2 6.96 9.79 -2.23
C THR A 2 5.71 10.65 -2.44
N MET A 3 5.02 10.51 -3.59
CA MET A 3 3.79 11.27 -3.86
C MET A 3 2.67 10.97 -2.85
N VAL A 4 2.58 9.71 -2.39
CA VAL A 4 1.66 9.28 -1.33
C VAL A 4 1.83 10.11 -0.06
N SER A 5 3.07 10.36 0.36
CA SER A 5 3.36 11.18 1.55
C SER A 5 2.85 12.61 1.44
N GLN A 6 2.98 13.22 0.25
CA GLN A 6 2.45 14.57 0.00
C GLN A 6 0.93 14.58 0.02
N ILE A 7 0.28 13.61 -0.62
CA ILE A 7 -1.18 13.49 -0.62
C ILE A 7 -1.71 13.28 0.80
N ALA A 8 -1.09 12.41 1.58
CA ALA A 8 -1.44 12.19 2.97
C ALA A 8 -1.34 13.49 3.79
N PHE A 9 -0.26 14.25 3.60
CA PHE A 9 -0.08 15.56 4.23
C PHE A 9 -1.21 16.53 3.85
N TYR A 10 -1.52 16.65 2.55
CA TYR A 10 -2.59 17.51 2.05
C TYR A 10 -3.98 17.09 2.55
N ARG A 11 -4.28 15.79 2.61
CA ARG A 11 -5.56 15.28 3.12
C ARG A 11 -5.70 15.44 4.63
N ARG A 12 -4.62 15.21 5.40
CA ARG A 12 -4.59 15.53 6.83
C ARG A 12 -4.93 17.00 7.09
N GLY A 13 -4.49 17.89 6.20
CA GLY A 13 -4.74 19.34 6.28
C GLY A 13 -6.21 19.77 6.22
N ALA A 14 -7.14 18.90 5.80
CA ALA A 14 -8.58 19.20 5.85
C ALA A 14 -9.06 19.46 7.29
N GLY A 15 -8.49 18.73 8.27
CA GLY A 15 -8.80 18.90 9.70
C GLY A 15 -7.94 19.92 10.43
N LEU A 16 -7.09 20.66 9.72
CA LEU A 16 -6.14 21.62 10.29
C LEU A 16 -6.51 23.07 9.92
N GLY A 17 -5.73 24.05 10.39
CA GLY A 17 -6.06 25.48 10.27
C GLY A 17 -6.14 25.98 8.83
N GLU A 18 -5.38 25.39 7.92
CA GLU A 18 -5.41 25.70 6.49
C GLU A 18 -6.66 25.16 5.78
N ASN A 19 -7.32 24.15 6.37
CA ASN A 19 -8.49 23.47 5.80
C ASN A 19 -8.30 23.13 4.31
N ASN A 20 -7.27 22.32 4.02
CA ASN A 20 -6.95 21.98 2.64
C ASN A 20 -7.99 21.02 2.04
N LEU A 21 -8.57 21.38 0.90
CA LEU A 21 -9.71 20.68 0.28
C LEU A 21 -9.38 20.04 -1.08
N GLY A 22 -8.11 19.88 -1.42
CA GLY A 22 -7.74 19.33 -2.71
C GLY A 22 -6.31 18.84 -2.83
N SER A 23 -6.13 17.89 -3.74
CA SER A 23 -4.83 17.40 -4.21
C SER A 23 -4.97 16.96 -5.66
N ILE A 24 -4.18 17.56 -6.56
CA ILE A 24 -4.12 17.20 -7.98
C ILE A 24 -2.65 16.91 -8.30
N VAL A 25 -2.38 15.67 -8.70
CA VAL A 25 -1.00 15.20 -8.94
C VAL A 25 -0.58 15.55 -10.36
N TRP A 26 0.57 16.21 -10.47
CA TRP A 26 1.29 16.34 -11.74
C TRP A 26 2.14 15.08 -11.97
N GLN A 27 1.86 14.22 -12.96
CA GLN A 27 0.74 14.26 -13.91
C GLN A 27 0.08 12.89 -14.04
N LEU A 28 -1.10 12.82 -14.67
CA LEU A 28 -1.81 11.56 -14.83
C LEU A 28 -1.16 10.66 -15.88
N ASN A 29 -1.01 11.14 -17.12
CA ASN A 29 -0.68 10.30 -18.27
C ASN A 29 0.49 10.83 -19.11
N ASP A 30 0.97 9.97 -20.00
CA ASP A 30 1.94 10.32 -21.03
C ASP A 30 1.31 10.49 -22.43
N ILE A 31 1.94 11.34 -23.24
CA ILE A 31 1.60 11.54 -24.66
C ILE A 31 2.50 10.74 -25.61
N TRP A 32 3.65 10.26 -25.14
CA TRP A 32 4.59 9.39 -25.86
C TRP A 32 5.42 8.56 -24.87
N GLN A 33 6.19 7.59 -25.36
CA GLN A 33 7.14 6.83 -24.54
C GLN A 33 8.32 7.71 -24.13
N GLY A 34 8.45 8.00 -22.84
CA GLY A 34 9.52 8.83 -22.32
C GLY A 34 9.53 8.87 -20.79
N VAL A 35 10.52 9.56 -20.23
CA VAL A 35 10.58 9.84 -18.79
C VAL A 35 9.69 11.03 -18.48
N SER A 36 8.77 10.88 -17.54
CA SER A 36 7.85 11.92 -17.10
C SER A 36 7.37 11.65 -15.67
N TRP A 37 6.53 12.56 -15.16
CA TRP A 37 5.86 12.44 -13.87
C TRP A 37 4.53 11.67 -13.92
N SER A 38 4.24 10.98 -15.03
CA SER A 38 2.97 10.26 -15.21
C SER A 38 2.84 9.09 -14.25
N SER A 39 1.61 8.80 -13.81
CA SER A 39 1.26 7.55 -13.16
C SER A 39 0.80 6.48 -14.17
N ILE A 40 0.34 6.88 -15.35
CA ILE A 40 -0.08 6.04 -16.46
C ILE A 40 0.80 6.30 -17.69
N GLU A 41 1.43 5.25 -18.21
CA GLU A 41 2.28 5.32 -19.40
C GLU A 41 1.45 5.57 -20.68
N TYR A 42 2.14 5.92 -21.78
CA TYR A 42 1.51 6.16 -23.09
C TYR A 42 0.65 4.99 -23.58
N SER A 43 1.06 3.76 -23.27
CA SER A 43 0.31 2.54 -23.63
C SER A 43 -0.95 2.30 -22.79
N GLY A 44 -1.16 3.09 -21.72
CA GLY A 44 -2.16 2.86 -20.70
C GLY A 44 -1.70 1.95 -19.55
N ARG A 45 -0.45 1.47 -19.56
CA ARG A 45 0.11 0.69 -18.44
C ARG A 45 0.20 1.54 -17.18
N TRP A 46 -0.25 0.99 -16.06
CA TRP A 46 -0.14 1.63 -14.75
C TRP A 46 1.26 1.45 -14.17
N LYS A 47 1.87 2.55 -13.72
CA LYS A 47 3.07 2.50 -12.88
C LYS A 47 2.70 2.24 -11.42
N VAL A 48 3.71 2.00 -10.58
CA VAL A 48 3.56 1.88 -9.11
C VAL A 48 2.74 3.04 -8.54
N LEU A 49 2.98 4.26 -9.03
CA LEU A 49 2.27 5.44 -8.58
C LEU A 49 0.75 5.33 -8.75
N GLN A 50 0.24 4.78 -9.85
CA GLN A 50 -1.20 4.73 -10.06
C GLN A 50 -1.90 3.80 -9.06
N TYR A 51 -1.30 2.65 -8.74
CA TYR A 51 -1.80 1.77 -7.66
C TYR A 51 -1.69 2.44 -6.28
N ALA A 52 -0.62 3.19 -6.03
CA ALA A 52 -0.48 3.91 -4.78
C ALA A 52 -1.53 5.04 -4.64
N LEU A 53 -1.89 5.70 -5.76
CA LEU A 53 -2.93 6.72 -5.81
C LEU A 53 -4.32 6.14 -5.51
N THR A 54 -4.64 4.93 -5.97
CA THR A 54 -5.95 4.30 -5.66
C THR A 54 -6.10 4.05 -4.17
N GLY A 55 -5.04 3.64 -3.48
CA GLY A 55 -5.04 3.46 -2.03
C GLY A 55 -5.17 4.80 -1.27
N ILE A 56 -4.28 5.76 -1.55
CA ILE A 56 -4.22 7.01 -0.76
C ILE A 56 -5.37 7.99 -1.06
N TYR A 57 -6.07 7.85 -2.19
CA TYR A 57 -7.32 8.57 -2.47
C TYR A 57 -8.58 7.77 -2.08
N SER A 58 -8.44 6.65 -1.38
CA SER A 58 -9.59 5.98 -0.77
C SER A 58 -10.35 6.94 0.16
N PRO A 59 -11.70 6.92 0.19
CA PRO A 59 -12.48 7.87 0.99
C PRO A 59 -12.09 7.92 2.47
N VAL A 60 -11.62 6.79 3.02
CA VAL A 60 -11.08 6.68 4.36
C VAL A 60 -9.74 5.94 4.28
N VAL A 61 -8.70 6.52 4.89
CA VAL A 61 -7.35 5.96 4.87
C VAL A 61 -6.60 6.38 6.13
N ALA A 62 -5.72 5.51 6.62
CA ALA A 62 -4.73 5.87 7.64
C ALA A 62 -3.37 6.06 7.01
N TYR A 63 -2.52 6.92 7.57
CA TYR A 63 -1.15 7.11 7.09
C TYR A 63 -0.17 7.36 8.24
N PRO A 64 1.02 6.72 8.22
CA PRO A 64 2.10 6.98 9.17
C PRO A 64 2.92 8.22 8.76
N PHE A 65 2.91 9.24 9.61
CA PHE A 65 3.76 10.43 9.50
C PHE A 65 4.98 10.26 10.39
N TRP A 66 6.16 10.19 9.77
CA TRP A 66 7.43 10.03 10.45
C TRP A 66 8.21 11.34 10.45
N THR A 67 8.68 11.75 11.63
CA THR A 67 9.58 12.89 11.83
C THR A 67 10.92 12.35 12.34
N PRO A 68 11.91 12.13 11.46
CA PRO A 68 13.18 11.50 11.84
C PRO A 68 13.97 12.29 12.89
N GLU A 69 13.88 13.61 12.88
CA GLU A 69 14.72 14.50 13.71
C GLU A 69 14.49 14.30 15.21
N ASN A 70 13.28 13.90 15.61
CA ASN A 70 12.89 13.66 17.00
C ASN A 70 12.28 12.27 17.21
N GLU A 71 12.45 11.38 16.23
CA GLU A 71 11.92 10.01 16.22
C GLU A 71 10.42 9.94 16.53
N THR A 72 9.62 10.88 16.03
CA THR A 72 8.17 10.91 16.26
C THR A 72 7.42 10.22 15.13
N LEU A 73 6.66 9.17 15.48
CA LEU A 73 5.68 8.54 14.60
C LEU A 73 4.28 8.96 15.04
N GLN A 74 3.53 9.56 14.11
CA GLN A 74 2.10 9.80 14.26
C GLN A 74 1.33 9.06 13.17
N ILE A 75 0.43 8.16 13.56
CA ILE A 75 -0.46 7.45 12.63
C ILE A 75 -1.81 8.15 12.69
N THR A 76 -2.24 8.71 11.57
CA THR A 76 -3.47 9.51 11.50
C THR A 76 -4.39 8.92 10.44
N ALA A 77 -5.65 8.71 10.81
CA ALA A 77 -6.72 8.39 9.88
C ALA A 77 -7.43 9.66 9.44
N PHE A 78 -7.81 9.75 8.17
CA PHE A 78 -8.57 10.88 7.64
C PHE A 78 -9.66 10.40 6.68
N SER A 79 -10.72 11.18 6.61
CA SER A 79 -11.96 10.84 5.91
C SER A 79 -12.46 12.03 5.10
N ASP A 80 -12.80 11.77 3.83
CA ASP A 80 -13.44 12.76 2.95
C ASP A 80 -14.98 12.64 3.00
N ARG A 81 -15.52 11.89 3.97
CA ARG A 81 -16.96 11.66 4.16
C ARG A 81 -17.62 12.83 4.89
N TRP A 82 -18.90 13.07 4.60
CA TRP A 82 -19.69 14.17 5.19
C TRP A 82 -20.34 13.77 6.52
N GLU A 83 -20.26 12.50 6.84
CA GLU A 83 -20.70 11.88 8.07
C GLU A 83 -19.49 11.45 8.93
N GLU A 84 -19.77 11.22 10.21
CA GLU A 84 -18.82 10.59 11.12
C GLU A 84 -18.54 9.15 10.64
N VAL A 85 -17.25 8.77 10.64
CA VAL A 85 -16.82 7.42 10.30
C VAL A 85 -16.29 6.72 11.55
N GLN A 86 -16.77 5.51 11.78
CA GLN A 86 -16.30 4.64 12.84
C GLN A 86 -15.54 3.46 12.24
N GLY A 87 -14.50 3.00 12.93
CA GLY A 87 -13.70 1.88 12.46
C GLY A 87 -12.80 1.30 13.53
N THR A 88 -12.07 0.26 13.13
CA THR A 88 -11.04 -0.39 13.94
C THR A 88 -9.71 -0.30 13.22
N ALA A 89 -8.68 0.13 13.94
CA ALA A 89 -7.31 0.11 13.47
C ALA A 89 -6.58 -1.07 14.09
N THR A 90 -5.90 -1.85 13.26
CA THR A 90 -5.00 -2.93 13.65
C THR A 90 -3.58 -2.53 13.27
N ILE A 91 -2.74 -2.32 14.27
CA ILE A 91 -1.33 -1.95 14.09
C ILE A 91 -0.49 -3.14 14.53
N SER A 92 0.26 -3.70 13.59
CA SER A 92 1.09 -4.89 13.78
C SER A 92 2.55 -4.56 13.51
N VAL A 93 3.46 -5.09 14.32
CA VAL A 93 4.90 -4.94 14.16
C VAL A 93 5.50 -6.29 13.82
N TYR A 94 6.27 -6.31 12.73
CA TYR A 94 6.93 -7.50 12.23
C TYR A 94 8.43 -7.25 12.06
N ASP A 95 9.20 -8.35 12.03
CA ASP A 95 10.51 -8.35 11.42
C ASP A 95 10.45 -8.68 9.91
N TRP A 96 11.58 -8.70 9.21
CA TRP A 96 11.61 -9.09 7.78
C TRP A 96 11.56 -10.60 7.55
N SER A 97 11.70 -11.43 8.59
CA SER A 97 11.42 -12.87 8.50
C SER A 97 9.91 -13.16 8.47
N GLY A 98 9.07 -12.20 8.89
CA GLY A 98 7.62 -12.35 8.97
C GLY A 98 7.12 -12.66 10.38
N THR A 99 7.98 -12.64 11.38
CA THR A 99 7.59 -12.89 12.78
C THR A 99 6.83 -11.69 13.33
N LEU A 100 5.62 -11.93 13.85
CA LEU A 100 4.80 -10.92 14.51
C LEU A 100 5.25 -10.73 15.96
N TYR A 101 5.64 -9.51 16.33
CA TYR A 101 6.07 -9.18 17.70
C TYR A 101 4.98 -8.50 18.51
N HIS A 102 4.30 -7.53 17.89
CA HIS A 102 3.27 -6.75 18.56
C HIS A 102 2.05 -6.60 17.66
N ARG A 103 0.86 -6.66 18.24
CA ARG A 103 -0.41 -6.35 17.56
C ARG A 103 -1.32 -5.64 18.54
N VAL A 104 -1.80 -4.47 18.15
CA VAL A 104 -2.82 -3.73 18.89
C VAL A 104 -4.00 -3.46 17.98
N GLU A 105 -5.20 -3.63 18.54
CA GLU A 105 -6.46 -3.27 17.90
C GLU A 105 -7.12 -2.17 18.71
N LYS A 106 -7.55 -1.10 18.03
CA LYS A 106 -8.14 0.06 18.68
C LYS A 106 -9.30 0.61 17.85
N PRO A 107 -10.48 0.82 18.46
CA PRO A 107 -11.56 1.53 17.78
C PRO A 107 -11.19 3.01 17.62
N TYR A 108 -11.64 3.62 16.54
CA TYR A 108 -11.49 5.05 16.30
C TYR A 108 -12.74 5.63 15.66
N THR A 109 -12.85 6.94 15.80
CA THR A 109 -13.88 7.76 15.19
C THR A 109 -13.23 8.93 14.48
N ILE A 110 -13.64 9.19 13.25
CA ILE A 110 -13.22 10.34 12.45
C ILE A 110 -14.45 11.25 12.29
N PRO A 111 -14.38 12.51 12.74
CA PRO A 111 -15.44 13.48 12.46
C PRO A 111 -15.63 13.73 10.96
N PRO A 112 -16.78 14.28 10.53
CA PRO A 112 -17.02 14.67 9.14
C PRO A 112 -15.89 15.52 8.54
N LEU A 113 -15.42 15.17 7.35
CA LEU A 113 -14.40 15.89 6.58
C LEU A 113 -13.14 16.21 7.40
N ASN A 114 -12.72 15.27 8.24
CA ASN A 114 -11.67 15.51 9.25
C ASN A 114 -10.71 14.32 9.37
N ASN A 115 -9.86 14.38 10.39
CA ASN A 115 -8.87 13.39 10.74
C ASN A 115 -8.95 13.01 12.23
N SER A 116 -8.28 11.91 12.58
CA SER A 116 -8.20 11.38 13.94
C SER A 116 -6.86 10.68 14.13
N VAL A 117 -6.15 11.00 15.23
CA VAL A 117 -4.86 10.39 15.55
C VAL A 117 -5.10 9.02 16.18
N LEU A 118 -4.61 7.97 15.53
CA LEU A 118 -4.74 6.58 15.97
C LEU A 118 -3.67 6.22 17.00
N PHE A 119 -2.44 6.66 16.73
CA PHE A 119 -1.24 6.39 17.52
C PHE A 119 -0.27 7.57 17.40
N GLU A 120 0.41 7.90 18.50
CA GLU A 120 1.50 8.86 18.51
C GLU A 120 2.52 8.49 19.59
N ALA A 121 3.79 8.39 19.21
CA ALA A 121 4.89 8.16 20.13
C ALA A 121 6.18 8.78 19.58
N SER A 122 7.12 9.07 20.49
CA SER A 122 8.46 9.54 20.15
C SER A 122 9.51 8.67 20.81
N GLY A 123 10.58 8.35 20.07
CA GLY A 123 11.63 7.42 20.45
C GLY A 123 11.37 6.02 19.90
N LEU A 124 12.31 5.47 19.15
CA LEU A 124 12.19 4.15 18.52
C LEU A 124 11.95 3.03 19.54
N ASP A 125 12.57 3.13 20.71
CA ASP A 125 12.40 2.24 21.86
C ASP A 125 10.98 2.24 22.43
N ARG A 126 10.22 3.32 22.28
CA ARG A 126 8.80 3.38 22.67
C ARG A 126 7.87 2.91 21.58
N ILE A 127 8.23 3.16 20.32
CA ILE A 127 7.44 2.74 19.16
C ILE A 127 7.58 1.22 18.93
N PHE A 128 8.78 0.67 19.17
CA PHE A 128 9.16 -0.72 18.95
C PHE A 128 9.85 -1.30 20.20
N PRO A 129 9.11 -1.58 21.28
CA PRO A 129 9.70 -1.97 22.57
C PRO A 129 10.44 -3.32 22.54
N ASP A 130 9.99 -4.24 21.69
CA ASP A 130 10.47 -5.64 21.67
C ASP A 130 11.58 -5.90 20.65
N LEU A 131 11.91 -4.92 19.81
CA LEU A 131 12.84 -5.09 18.69
C LEU A 131 13.94 -4.04 18.72
N ARG A 132 15.18 -4.50 18.56
CA ARG A 132 16.36 -3.67 18.81
C ARG A 132 17.06 -3.15 17.56
N ASP A 133 16.93 -3.85 16.44
CA ASP A 133 17.55 -3.41 15.19
C ASP A 133 16.51 -2.70 14.31
N PRO A 134 16.56 -1.37 14.16
CA PRO A 134 15.62 -0.64 13.32
C PRO A 134 15.75 -0.98 11.82
N CYS A 135 16.80 -1.71 11.41
CA CYS A 135 16.92 -2.26 10.06
C CYS A 135 16.12 -3.55 9.86
N ASP A 136 15.75 -4.24 10.94
CA ASP A 136 15.03 -5.53 10.89
C ASP A 136 13.56 -5.42 11.29
N ILE A 137 12.97 -4.23 11.22
CA ILE A 137 11.60 -4.01 11.68
C ILE A 137 10.79 -3.16 10.74
N TRP A 138 9.50 -3.43 10.75
CA TRP A 138 8.51 -2.62 10.07
C TRP A 138 7.14 -2.79 10.73
N MET A 139 6.22 -1.90 10.37
CA MET A 139 4.89 -1.84 10.94
C MET A 139 3.85 -1.89 9.81
N LEU A 140 2.85 -2.74 10.00
CA LEU A 140 1.65 -2.84 9.19
C LEU A 140 0.51 -2.12 9.88
N ILE A 141 -0.11 -1.17 9.19
CA ILE A 141 -1.28 -0.43 9.64
C ILE A 141 -2.46 -0.84 8.76
N MET A 142 -3.39 -1.58 9.35
CA MET A 142 -4.66 -1.93 8.72
C MET A 142 -5.78 -1.14 9.38
N THR A 143 -6.70 -0.61 8.60
CA THR A 143 -7.94 -0.04 9.14
C THR A 143 -9.13 -0.58 8.41
N GLU A 144 -10.20 -0.85 9.15
CA GLU A 144 -11.51 -1.20 8.62
C GLU A 144 -12.50 -0.15 9.11
N SER A 145 -13.16 0.54 8.17
CA SER A 145 -14.09 1.63 8.46
C SER A 145 -15.47 1.29 7.91
N VAL A 146 -16.51 1.58 8.70
CA VAL A 146 -17.90 1.45 8.24
C VAL A 146 -18.35 2.76 7.60
N VAL A 147 -18.79 2.69 6.36
CA VAL A 147 -19.32 3.81 5.57
C VAL A 147 -20.63 3.40 4.90
N ASP A 148 -21.42 4.36 4.42
CA ASP A 148 -22.64 4.09 3.63
C ASP A 148 -23.60 3.07 4.29
N GLY A 149 -23.79 3.18 5.61
CA GLY A 149 -24.75 2.38 6.38
C GLY A 149 -24.31 0.96 6.75
N ASN A 150 -23.51 0.27 5.93
CA ASN A 150 -22.89 -1.01 6.31
C ASN A 150 -21.73 -1.47 5.39
N ARG A 151 -21.24 -0.60 4.50
CA ARG A 151 -20.12 -0.94 3.62
C ARG A 151 -18.82 -0.81 4.40
N THR A 152 -17.95 -1.80 4.28
CA THR A 152 -16.60 -1.72 4.86
C THR A 152 -15.63 -1.17 3.83
N VAL A 153 -14.84 -0.17 4.22
CA VAL A 153 -13.67 0.32 3.48
C VAL A 153 -12.44 -0.05 4.26
N THR A 154 -11.45 -0.62 3.58
CA THR A 154 -10.18 -0.99 4.18
C THR A 154 -9.06 -0.09 3.68
N SER A 155 -8.04 0.09 4.51
CA SER A 155 -6.78 0.74 4.14
C SER A 155 -5.62 -0.05 4.73
N GLU A 156 -4.60 -0.27 3.91
CA GLU A 156 -3.36 -0.97 4.25
C GLU A 156 -2.19 0.01 4.02
N GLN A 157 -1.39 0.26 5.05
CA GLN A 157 -0.17 1.07 4.96
C GLN A 157 0.98 0.41 5.70
N TYR A 158 2.20 0.80 5.30
CA TYR A 158 3.43 0.29 5.89
C TYR A 158 4.27 1.44 6.43
N PHE A 159 4.94 1.21 7.54
CA PHE A 159 5.96 2.09 8.08
C PHE A 159 7.24 1.32 8.31
N VAL A 160 8.36 1.86 7.81
CA VAL A 160 9.71 1.34 8.05
C VAL A 160 10.50 2.49 8.68
N PRO A 161 11.10 2.31 9.88
CA PRO A 161 11.79 3.40 10.58
C PRO A 161 13.12 3.77 9.93
N THR A 162 13.65 2.91 9.05
CA THR A 162 14.92 3.10 8.34
C THR A 162 14.74 3.05 6.83
N SER A 163 15.81 3.35 6.10
CA SER A 163 15.81 3.21 4.64
C SER A 163 15.66 1.73 4.25
N LEU A 164 14.79 1.45 3.29
CA LEU A 164 14.69 0.12 2.68
C LEU A 164 15.99 -0.34 2.00
N ALA A 165 16.92 0.58 1.71
CA ALA A 165 18.24 0.21 1.19
C ALA A 165 19.16 -0.46 2.23
N THR A 166 18.87 -0.28 3.52
CA THR A 166 19.61 -0.89 4.64
C THR A 166 18.78 -1.92 5.41
N ALA A 167 17.53 -2.13 5.00
CA ALA A 167 16.66 -3.11 5.62
C ALA A 167 17.25 -4.53 5.49
N LEU A 168 17.18 -5.31 6.57
CA LEU A 168 17.63 -6.71 6.62
C LEU A 168 16.58 -7.63 5.98
N LEU A 169 16.27 -7.37 4.70
CA LEU A 169 15.35 -8.19 3.94
C LEU A 169 15.80 -9.66 3.94
N VAL A 170 14.84 -10.57 3.94
CA VAL A 170 15.06 -12.01 3.81
C VAL A 170 14.46 -12.45 2.48
N ASP A 171 15.06 -13.43 1.79
CA ASP A 171 14.50 -13.95 0.54
C ASP A 171 13.05 -14.39 0.77
N PRO A 172 12.07 -13.77 0.08
CA PRO A 172 10.68 -14.10 0.32
C PRO A 172 10.25 -15.46 -0.24
N GLU A 173 11.05 -16.06 -1.14
CA GLU A 173 10.72 -17.32 -1.81
C GLU A 173 9.27 -17.33 -2.35
N ILE A 174 8.91 -16.26 -3.07
CA ILE A 174 7.52 -16.04 -3.50
C ILE A 174 7.06 -17.17 -4.41
N GLN A 175 5.97 -17.82 -4.02
CA GLN A 175 5.29 -18.83 -4.81
C GLN A 175 4.04 -18.23 -5.46
N ILE A 176 3.84 -18.56 -6.74
CA ILE A 176 2.65 -18.20 -7.51
C ILE A 176 1.84 -19.46 -7.83
N THR A 177 0.56 -19.42 -7.52
CA THR A 177 -0.42 -20.43 -7.95
C THR A 177 -1.39 -19.81 -8.93
N TYR A 178 -1.49 -20.39 -10.13
CA TYR A 178 -2.33 -19.89 -11.22
C TYR A 178 -3.77 -20.42 -11.08
N GLY A 179 -4.71 -19.51 -10.92
CA GLY A 179 -6.14 -19.77 -10.90
C GLY A 179 -6.80 -19.59 -12.27
N GLN A 180 -8.13 -19.70 -12.30
CA GLN A 180 -8.94 -19.39 -13.48
C GLN A 180 -9.05 -17.87 -13.70
N ASP A 181 -9.41 -17.46 -14.92
CA ASP A 181 -9.71 -16.06 -15.26
C ASP A 181 -8.62 -15.05 -14.88
N LEU A 182 -7.35 -15.43 -15.07
CA LEU A 182 -6.17 -14.62 -14.73
C LEU A 182 -6.13 -14.22 -13.26
N THR A 183 -6.50 -15.17 -12.39
CA THR A 183 -6.33 -15.07 -10.95
C THR A 183 -4.99 -15.68 -10.54
N PHE A 184 -4.31 -15.04 -9.59
CA PHE A 184 -3.00 -15.44 -9.10
C PHE A 184 -3.04 -15.42 -7.56
N ILE A 185 -2.75 -16.56 -6.94
CA ILE A 185 -2.56 -16.65 -5.49
C ILE A 185 -1.06 -16.56 -5.23
N LEU A 186 -0.67 -15.60 -4.39
CA LEU A 186 0.70 -15.27 -4.08
C LEU A 186 0.96 -15.58 -2.61
N SER A 187 2.00 -16.37 -2.35
CA SER A 187 2.43 -16.77 -1.01
C SER A 187 3.91 -16.47 -0.83
N ALA A 188 4.29 -15.89 0.31
CA ALA A 188 5.68 -15.78 0.72
C ALA A 188 6.02 -16.96 1.64
N ASN A 189 7.00 -17.77 1.26
CA ASN A 189 7.40 -18.98 2.00
C ASN A 189 8.70 -18.80 2.78
N GLY A 190 9.49 -17.78 2.47
CA GLY A 190 10.67 -17.36 3.20
C GLY A 190 10.35 -16.17 4.11
N GLY A 191 10.91 -15.00 3.80
CA GLY A 191 10.64 -13.73 4.49
C GLY A 191 9.52 -12.88 3.90
N VAL A 192 9.39 -11.65 4.39
CA VAL A 192 8.43 -10.66 3.89
C VAL A 192 8.87 -10.13 2.52
N ALA A 193 7.99 -10.22 1.54
CA ALA A 193 8.23 -9.67 0.22
C ALA A 193 7.77 -8.20 0.13
N ALA A 194 8.65 -7.28 0.52
CA ALA A 194 8.41 -5.84 0.44
C ALA A 194 8.21 -5.40 -1.02
N TRP A 195 7.19 -4.59 -1.30
CA TRP A 195 6.87 -4.10 -2.65
C TRP A 195 6.73 -5.22 -3.69
N THR A 196 6.01 -6.28 -3.34
CA THR A 196 5.60 -7.34 -4.26
C THR A 196 4.88 -6.74 -5.46
N TRP A 197 5.41 -7.03 -6.64
CA TRP A 197 4.99 -6.42 -7.89
C TRP A 197 4.77 -7.48 -8.96
N MET A 198 3.56 -7.51 -9.48
CA MET A 198 3.17 -8.30 -10.65
C MET A 198 3.29 -7.47 -11.92
N ASP A 199 4.01 -7.99 -12.92
CA ASP A 199 4.11 -7.44 -14.26
C ASP A 199 3.32 -8.31 -15.25
N HIS A 200 2.47 -7.66 -16.05
CA HIS A 200 1.78 -8.32 -17.16
C HIS A 200 2.69 -8.37 -18.40
N PRO A 201 2.51 -9.36 -19.30
CA PRO A 201 3.35 -9.49 -20.49
C PRO A 201 3.14 -8.34 -21.49
N SER A 202 4.12 -8.20 -22.39
CA SER A 202 4.08 -7.22 -23.48
C SER A 202 2.86 -7.46 -24.39
N GLY A 203 2.24 -6.36 -24.84
CA GLY A 203 1.04 -6.42 -25.69
C GLY A 203 -0.26 -6.68 -24.95
N THR A 204 -0.22 -7.04 -23.68
CA THR A 204 -1.37 -7.04 -22.77
C THR A 204 -1.34 -5.75 -21.94
N VAL A 205 -2.48 -5.13 -21.72
CA VAL A 205 -2.64 -3.94 -20.86
C VAL A 205 -3.85 -4.16 -19.98
N GLY A 206 -3.73 -3.89 -18.68
CA GLY A 206 -4.79 -4.11 -17.72
C GLY A 206 -4.35 -3.69 -16.32
N VAL A 207 -5.19 -4.03 -15.34
CA VAL A 207 -5.01 -3.64 -13.94
C VAL A 207 -5.12 -4.88 -13.07
N PHE A 208 -4.21 -5.03 -12.12
CA PHE A 208 -4.34 -6.03 -11.05
C PHE A 208 -5.29 -5.49 -9.99
N VAL A 209 -6.29 -6.29 -9.62
CA VAL A 209 -7.23 -5.99 -8.54
C VAL A 209 -7.11 -7.05 -7.47
N ASP A 210 -7.30 -6.64 -6.23
CA ASP A 210 -7.48 -7.58 -5.12
C ASP A 210 -8.80 -8.33 -5.30
N ASN A 211 -8.76 -9.66 -5.17
CA ASN A 211 -9.91 -10.50 -5.48
C ASN A 211 -11.03 -10.42 -4.42
N VAL A 212 -10.76 -9.83 -3.25
CA VAL A 212 -11.74 -9.69 -2.16
C VAL A 212 -12.39 -8.32 -2.18
N THR A 213 -11.59 -7.27 -2.28
CA THR A 213 -12.03 -5.87 -2.24
C THR A 213 -12.40 -5.31 -3.62
N GLU A 214 -12.01 -6.01 -4.69
CA GLU A 214 -12.13 -5.60 -6.10
C GLU A 214 -11.45 -4.24 -6.39
N GLN A 215 -10.60 -3.76 -5.48
CA GLN A 215 -9.85 -2.52 -5.68
C GLN A 215 -8.53 -2.80 -6.39
N PRO A 216 -8.01 -1.86 -7.21
CA PRO A 216 -6.68 -1.99 -7.79
C PRO A 216 -5.61 -2.18 -6.72
N LEU A 217 -4.81 -3.24 -6.86
CA LEU A 217 -3.77 -3.62 -5.90
C LEU A 217 -2.54 -4.15 -6.64
N ASN A 218 -1.40 -3.51 -6.40
CA ASN A 218 -0.06 -3.97 -6.78
C ASN A 218 0.98 -3.17 -5.96
N GLY A 219 2.18 -3.69 -5.77
CA GLY A 219 3.20 -3.00 -4.95
C GLY A 219 2.88 -3.02 -3.44
N PHE A 220 2.45 -4.16 -2.92
CA PHE A 220 2.11 -4.38 -1.51
C PHE A 220 3.17 -5.23 -0.80
N TYR A 221 3.07 -5.41 0.52
CA TYR A 221 3.93 -6.31 1.27
C TYR A 221 3.25 -7.67 1.38
N LEU A 222 3.91 -8.73 0.90
CA LEU A 222 3.42 -10.10 1.08
C LEU A 222 4.11 -10.71 2.30
N VAL A 223 3.32 -10.98 3.34
CA VAL A 223 3.82 -11.48 4.63
C VAL A 223 3.67 -13.01 4.66
N PRO A 224 4.65 -13.78 5.16
CA PRO A 224 4.51 -15.22 5.35
C PRO A 224 3.23 -15.58 6.11
N GLY A 225 2.50 -16.58 5.59
CA GLY A 225 1.20 -17.00 6.13
C GLY A 225 0.02 -16.08 5.81
N GLN A 226 0.22 -15.01 5.03
CA GLN A 226 -0.83 -14.10 4.59
C GLN A 226 -0.89 -14.04 3.05
N ASP A 227 -1.48 -15.08 2.46
CA ASP A 227 -1.65 -15.14 1.02
C ASP A 227 -2.44 -13.95 0.48
N ARG A 228 -2.10 -13.53 -0.74
CA ARG A 228 -2.83 -12.49 -1.49
C ARG A 228 -3.32 -13.06 -2.81
N THR A 229 -4.59 -12.83 -3.13
CA THR A 229 -5.17 -13.27 -4.39
C THR A 229 -5.44 -12.06 -5.27
N LEU A 230 -4.73 -11.98 -6.39
CA LEU A 230 -4.92 -10.92 -7.38
C LEU A 230 -5.66 -11.46 -8.59
N LYS A 231 -6.52 -10.64 -9.18
CA LYS A 231 -7.10 -10.87 -10.50
C LYS A 231 -6.58 -9.83 -11.46
N PHE A 232 -6.15 -10.25 -12.65
CA PHE A 232 -5.79 -9.31 -13.70
C PHE A 232 -6.99 -9.01 -14.61
N VAL A 233 -7.41 -7.75 -14.61
CA VAL A 233 -8.52 -7.27 -15.45
C VAL A 233 -7.94 -6.68 -16.73
N ILE A 234 -8.13 -7.40 -17.85
CA ILE A 234 -7.64 -6.96 -19.16
C ILE A 234 -8.43 -5.76 -19.67
N GLN A 235 -7.71 -4.71 -20.08
CA GLN A 235 -8.25 -3.61 -20.86
C GLN A 235 -8.25 -3.98 -22.34
N THR A 236 -9.34 -4.56 -22.83
CA THR A 236 -9.44 -5.15 -24.18
C THR A 236 -9.27 -4.13 -25.30
N SER A 237 -9.60 -2.86 -25.07
CA SER A 237 -9.43 -1.78 -26.05
C SER A 237 -7.97 -1.35 -26.23
N LEU A 238 -7.12 -1.56 -25.23
CA LEU A 238 -5.69 -1.20 -25.25
C LEU A 238 -4.79 -2.42 -25.55
N SER A 239 -5.28 -3.63 -25.24
CA SER A 239 -4.52 -4.86 -25.38
C SER A 239 -4.46 -5.34 -26.83
N LYS A 240 -3.24 -5.59 -27.32
CA LYS A 240 -2.98 -6.33 -28.56
C LYS A 240 -3.16 -7.84 -28.35
N VAL A 241 -2.78 -8.35 -27.19
CA VAL A 241 -2.93 -9.75 -26.77
C VAL A 241 -4.11 -9.85 -25.82
N LYS A 242 -5.20 -10.49 -26.28
CA LYS A 242 -6.49 -10.58 -25.55
C LYS A 242 -6.58 -11.79 -24.62
N ASN A 243 -5.77 -12.82 -24.87
CA ASN A 243 -5.73 -14.06 -24.10
C ASN A 243 -4.26 -14.36 -23.75
N PRO A 244 -3.65 -13.64 -22.79
CA PRO A 244 -2.28 -13.90 -22.37
C PRO A 244 -2.17 -15.25 -21.66
N ASP A 245 -1.02 -15.91 -21.76
CA ASP A 245 -0.71 -17.06 -20.92
C ASP A 245 -0.46 -16.57 -19.49
N PRO A 246 -1.14 -17.11 -18.46
CA PRO A 246 -0.88 -16.76 -17.07
C PRO A 246 0.59 -16.89 -16.67
N ARG A 247 1.34 -17.79 -17.31
CA ARG A 247 2.76 -18.05 -17.02
C ARG A 247 3.71 -16.97 -17.54
N ASP A 248 3.23 -16.07 -18.41
CA ASP A 248 4.02 -14.94 -18.91
C ASP A 248 3.99 -13.74 -17.93
N PHE A 249 3.20 -13.82 -16.86
CA PHE A 249 3.20 -12.83 -15.79
C PHE A 249 4.40 -13.04 -14.87
N VAL A 250 5.07 -11.96 -14.54
CA VAL A 250 6.31 -12.00 -13.74
C VAL A 250 6.05 -11.37 -12.39
N ILE A 251 6.47 -12.06 -11.32
CA ILE A 251 6.45 -11.53 -9.97
C ILE A 251 7.87 -11.18 -9.51
N ARG A 252 7.99 -10.08 -8.78
CA ARG A 252 9.21 -9.67 -8.09
C ARG A 252 8.86 -8.94 -6.80
N SER A 253 9.84 -8.76 -5.94
CA SER A 253 9.79 -7.86 -4.80
C SER A 253 11.02 -6.97 -4.77
N LEU A 254 11.12 -6.11 -3.76
CA LEU A 254 12.31 -5.30 -3.54
C LEU A 254 13.57 -6.16 -3.32
N TRP A 255 13.44 -7.36 -2.73
CA TRP A 255 14.56 -8.30 -2.55
C TRP A 255 15.27 -8.61 -3.87
N ASN A 256 14.49 -8.89 -4.93
CA ASN A 256 15.05 -9.21 -6.26
C ASN A 256 15.80 -8.03 -6.90
N ASN A 257 15.52 -6.79 -6.48
CA ASN A 257 16.21 -5.61 -7.00
C ASN A 257 17.57 -5.38 -6.33
N THR A 258 17.78 -5.91 -5.13
CA THR A 258 19.02 -5.72 -4.34
C THR A 258 19.93 -6.95 -4.31
N HIS A 259 19.42 -8.12 -4.71
CA HIS A 259 20.13 -9.41 -4.70
C HIS A 259 20.05 -10.09 -6.07
N ILE A 260 20.83 -9.58 -7.03
CA ILE A 260 20.98 -10.10 -8.40
C ILE A 260 22.07 -11.17 -8.46
#